data_AF-A0A0L6I3Q6-F1
#
_entry.id   AF-A0A0L6I3Q6-F1
#
_cell.length_a   1.000
_cell.length_b   1.000
_cell.length_c   1.000
_cell.angle_alpha   90.00
_cell.angle_beta   90.00
_cell.angle_gamma   90.00
#
_symmetry.space_group_name_H-M   'P 1'
#
loop_
_entity.id
_entity.type
_entity.pdbx_description
1 polymer ?
#
loop_
_entity_poly.entity_id
_entity_poly.type
_entity_poly.pdbx_seq_one_letter_code
_entity_poly.pdbx_strand_id
1 'polypeptide(L)'
;MIGLVGLLLGLAFYVVSSIFLMKIFEKAGVEGKWRAWVPVYSVMVFFKLGDLSPWLVLYAFAGSLLLSWIGIGYAFSLALAVFAALAAWRVGLKLQKDAVWVILYVLLSLVWYGINAFDKSRWNPNVAPAPWAGNGFLGDKTVWQGIPVQPTPAAAPGYGAPQQGYGAPQQGYGAPQQGYGAPQQGYAPPAQPGYAPPAQPGYAPPAAPQQAPGVPPTAPQVPPAAPQVPPAAPQVPPAPPAAPPAAPPAPPAAPSDPNQPPA
;
A
#
# COMPACT_ATOMS: atom_id res chain seq x y z
N MET A 1 25.82 35.03 -17.64
CA MET A 1 25.08 35.03 -16.34
C MET A 1 23.81 34.19 -16.37
N ILE A 2 22.85 34.42 -17.29
CA ILE A 2 21.53 33.74 -17.30
C ILE A 2 21.62 32.20 -17.14
N GLY A 3 22.47 31.51 -17.91
CA GLY A 3 22.63 30.05 -17.81
C GLY A 3 23.16 29.56 -16.45
N LEU A 4 24.06 30.32 -15.81
CA LEU A 4 24.57 29.99 -14.47
C LEU A 4 23.47 30.17 -13.41
N VAL A 5 22.71 31.25 -13.48
CA VAL A 5 21.56 31.49 -12.57
C VAL A 5 20.51 30.40 -12.75
N GLY A 6 20.17 30.02 -13.98
CA GLY A 6 19.24 28.93 -14.26
C GLY A 6 19.73 27.58 -13.71
N LEU A 7 21.01 27.26 -13.88
CA LEU A 7 21.62 26.04 -13.32
C LEU A 7 21.57 26.02 -11.79
N LEU A 8 21.90 27.13 -11.13
CA LEU A 8 21.83 27.25 -9.67
C LEU A 8 20.40 27.13 -9.14
N LEU A 9 19.42 27.75 -9.80
CA LEU A 9 18.00 27.62 -9.45
C LEU A 9 17.48 26.20 -9.66
N GLY A 10 17.86 25.55 -10.76
CA GLY A 10 17.51 24.14 -11.03
C GLY A 10 18.12 23.19 -10.01
N LEU A 11 19.39 23.39 -9.64
CA LEU A 11 20.07 22.63 -8.59
C LEU A 11 19.42 22.84 -7.22
N ALA A 12 19.08 24.08 -6.86
CA ALA A 12 18.36 24.39 -5.63
C ALA A 12 16.97 23.73 -5.58
N PHE A 13 16.21 23.78 -6.68
CA PHE A 13 14.92 23.09 -6.80
C PHE A 13 15.07 21.58 -6.62
N TYR A 14 16.06 20.96 -7.26
CA TYR A 14 16.36 19.54 -7.11
C TYR A 14 16.72 19.18 -5.67
N VAL A 15 17.64 19.91 -5.03
CA VAL A 15 18.02 19.69 -3.62
C VAL A 15 16.82 19.79 -2.68
N VAL A 16 16.00 20.84 -2.83
CA VAL A 16 14.82 21.07 -1.97
C VAL A 16 13.76 19.99 -2.19
N SER A 17 13.44 19.65 -3.44
CA SER A 17 12.48 18.59 -3.74
C SER A 17 12.95 17.20 -3.29
N SER A 18 14.25 16.88 -3.42
CA SER A 18 14.84 15.66 -2.85
C SER A 18 14.70 15.62 -1.32
N ILE A 19 14.97 16.71 -0.60
CA ILE A 19 14.78 16.79 0.87
C ILE A 19 13.31 16.56 1.25
N PHE A 20 12.36 17.12 0.49
CA PHE A 20 10.93 16.92 0.76
C PHE A 20 10.50 15.47 0.47
N LEU A 21 11.01 14.87 -0.61
CA LEU A 21 10.78 13.45 -0.92
C LEU A 21 11.40 12.53 0.15
N MET A 22 12.59 12.83 0.69
CA MET A 22 13.14 12.08 1.84
C MET A 22 12.15 12.02 3.00
N LYS A 23 11.51 13.14 3.34
CA LYS A 23 10.54 13.23 4.43
C LYS A 23 9.25 12.45 4.15
N ILE A 24 8.74 12.52 2.91
CA ILE A 24 7.57 11.74 2.48
C ILE A 24 7.89 10.23 2.50
N PHE A 25 9.08 9.84 2.05
CA PHE A 25 9.55 8.46 2.04
C PHE A 25 9.79 7.92 3.45
N GLU A 26 10.39 8.71 4.35
CA GLU A 26 10.49 8.41 5.79
C GLU A 26 9.10 8.17 6.41
N LYS A 27 8.13 9.05 6.16
CA LYS A 27 6.74 8.88 6.63
C LYS A 27 6.11 7.59 6.10
N ALA A 28 6.35 7.26 4.84
CA ALA A 28 5.82 6.07 4.18
C ALA A 28 6.51 4.76 4.57
N GLY A 29 7.57 4.80 5.40
CA GLY A 29 8.33 3.61 5.82
C GLY A 29 9.36 3.11 4.81
N VAL A 30 9.79 3.95 3.87
CA VAL A 30 10.85 3.59 2.89
C VAL A 30 12.23 3.66 3.54
N GLU A 31 12.96 2.55 3.49
CA GLU A 31 14.34 2.45 3.95
C GLU A 31 15.30 3.12 2.96
N GLY A 32 16.33 3.80 3.50
CA GLY A 32 17.42 4.38 2.71
C GLY A 32 17.07 5.72 2.06
N LYS A 33 17.41 6.83 2.75
CA LYS A 33 17.09 8.19 2.29
C LYS A 33 17.73 8.58 0.95
N TRP A 34 18.81 7.89 0.55
CA TRP A 34 19.47 8.07 -0.76
C TRP A 34 18.50 7.91 -1.94
N ARG A 35 17.44 7.12 -1.76
CA ARG A 35 16.42 6.85 -2.78
C ARG A 35 15.67 8.09 -3.27
N ALA A 36 15.58 9.14 -2.45
CA ALA A 36 14.98 10.41 -2.83
C ALA A 36 15.91 11.30 -3.68
N TRP A 37 17.22 11.03 -3.66
CA TRP A 37 18.22 11.79 -4.43
C TRP A 37 18.40 11.25 -5.84
N VAL A 38 18.36 9.93 -6.05
CA VAL A 38 18.53 9.35 -7.39
C VAL A 38 17.31 9.72 -8.27
N PRO A 39 17.43 10.59 -9.30
CA PRO A 39 16.26 11.32 -9.83
C PRO A 39 15.17 10.44 -10.45
N VAL A 40 15.55 9.46 -11.27
CA VAL A 40 14.57 8.55 -11.90
C VAL A 40 14.01 7.58 -10.85
N TYR A 41 14.88 7.06 -9.98
CA TYR A 41 14.51 6.07 -8.96
C TYR A 41 13.58 6.67 -7.89
N SER A 42 13.72 7.95 -7.53
CA SER A 42 12.83 8.61 -6.58
C SER A 42 11.40 8.70 -7.13
N VAL A 43 11.23 9.04 -8.42
CA VAL A 43 9.92 9.03 -9.09
C VAL A 43 9.35 7.60 -9.16
N MET A 44 10.20 6.59 -9.42
CA MET A 44 9.79 5.18 -9.38
C MET A 44 9.28 4.75 -7.99
N VAL A 45 9.96 5.15 -6.91
CA VAL A 45 9.51 4.91 -5.53
C VAL A 45 8.19 5.63 -5.25
N PHE A 46 8.06 6.89 -5.68
CA PHE A 46 6.84 7.68 -5.50
C PHE A 46 5.64 7.05 -6.22
N PHE A 47 5.83 6.52 -7.44
CA PHE A 47 4.81 5.76 -8.16
C PHE A 47 4.40 4.50 -7.39
N LYS A 48 5.38 3.74 -6.88
CA LYS A 48 5.11 2.54 -6.06
C LYS A 48 4.25 2.86 -4.84
N LEU A 49 4.58 3.94 -4.12
CA LEU A 49 3.80 4.44 -2.99
C LEU A 49 2.40 4.96 -3.40
N GLY A 50 2.26 5.41 -4.65
CA GLY A 50 1.02 5.88 -5.27
C GLY A 50 0.17 4.80 -5.94
N ASP A 51 0.37 3.52 -5.64
CA ASP A 51 -0.36 2.38 -6.26
C ASP A 51 -0.20 2.30 -7.79
N LEU A 52 0.94 2.77 -8.32
CA LEU A 52 1.28 2.74 -9.74
C LEU A 52 2.58 1.98 -9.98
N SER A 53 2.67 1.39 -11.17
CA SER A 53 3.83 0.62 -11.59
C SER A 53 5.08 1.51 -11.71
N PRO A 54 6.16 1.21 -10.98
CA PRO A 54 7.41 1.99 -11.04
C PRO A 54 7.98 2.06 -12.46
N TRP A 55 7.75 1.01 -13.26
CA TRP A 55 8.29 0.87 -14.61
C TRP A 55 7.68 1.84 -15.62
N LEU A 56 6.48 2.40 -15.34
CA LEU A 56 5.87 3.46 -16.16
C LEU A 56 6.77 4.69 -16.31
N VAL A 57 7.57 5.01 -15.28
CA VAL A 57 8.54 6.10 -15.31
C VAL A 57 9.59 5.85 -16.39
N LEU A 58 10.10 4.61 -16.51
CA LEU A 58 11.09 4.25 -17.51
C LEU A 58 10.48 4.23 -18.92
N TYR A 59 9.26 3.69 -19.09
CA TYR A 59 8.58 3.70 -20.39
C TYR A 59 8.31 5.12 -20.89
N ALA A 60 7.87 6.02 -20.00
CA ALA A 60 7.63 7.41 -20.36
C ALA A 60 8.93 8.20 -20.59
N PHE A 61 9.97 7.99 -19.78
CA PHE A 61 11.27 8.63 -19.98
C PHE A 61 11.95 8.16 -21.28
N ALA A 62 11.96 6.84 -21.53
CA ALA A 62 12.49 6.26 -22.76
C ALA A 62 11.67 6.69 -23.98
N GLY A 63 10.34 6.66 -23.93
CA GLY A 63 9.48 7.13 -25.01
C GLY A 63 9.68 8.62 -25.30
N SER A 64 9.84 9.44 -24.25
CA SER A 64 10.16 10.86 -24.41
C SER A 64 11.47 11.05 -25.16
N LEU A 65 12.56 10.39 -24.75
CA LEU A 65 13.87 10.54 -25.40
C LEU A 65 13.89 9.94 -26.82
N LEU A 66 13.47 8.68 -26.96
CA LEU A 66 13.62 7.90 -28.20
C LEU A 66 12.65 8.32 -29.30
N LEU A 67 11.56 9.03 -28.98
CA LEU A 67 10.55 9.48 -29.94
C LEU A 67 10.48 11.02 -30.04
N SER A 68 11.40 11.75 -29.40
CA SER A 68 11.51 13.21 -29.56
C SER A 68 11.89 13.63 -30.98
N TRP A 69 12.74 12.87 -31.68
CA TRP A 69 13.23 13.22 -33.02
C TRP A 69 12.14 13.20 -34.11
N ILE A 70 11.07 12.40 -33.92
CA ILE A 70 9.86 12.41 -34.76
C ILE A 70 8.76 13.34 -34.19
N GLY A 71 9.08 14.16 -33.18
CA GLY A 71 8.17 15.16 -32.61
C GLY A 71 7.11 14.61 -31.66
N ILE A 72 7.06 13.32 -31.35
CA ILE A 72 5.99 12.70 -30.53
C ILE A 72 6.40 12.54 -29.05
N GLY A 73 7.70 12.70 -28.72
CA GLY A 73 8.23 12.52 -27.36
C GLY A 73 7.49 13.32 -26.27
N TYR A 74 6.95 14.49 -26.58
CA TYR A 74 6.16 15.30 -25.62
C TYR A 74 4.92 14.56 -25.08
N ALA A 75 4.31 13.66 -25.87
CA ALA A 75 3.14 12.90 -25.44
C ALA A 75 3.48 11.97 -24.27
N PHE A 76 4.70 11.42 -24.23
CA PHE A 76 5.19 10.61 -23.12
C PHE A 76 5.50 11.46 -21.88
N SER A 77 6.00 12.68 -22.05
CA SER A 77 6.16 13.65 -20.95
C SER A 77 4.80 14.06 -20.34
N LEU A 78 3.78 14.25 -21.17
CA LEU A 78 2.40 14.49 -20.71
C LEU A 78 1.83 13.27 -19.99
N ALA A 79 2.04 12.05 -20.52
CA ALA A 79 1.63 10.82 -19.86
C ALA A 79 2.32 10.65 -18.49
N LEU A 80 3.62 10.94 -18.39
CA LEU A 80 4.36 10.93 -17.13
C LEU A 80 3.77 11.92 -16.12
N ALA A 81 3.41 13.14 -16.55
CA ALA A 81 2.78 14.14 -15.70
C ALA A 81 1.40 13.68 -15.19
N VAL A 82 0.58 13.05 -16.05
CA VAL A 82 -0.71 12.47 -15.66
C VAL A 82 -0.53 11.32 -14.65
N PHE A 83 0.38 10.38 -14.92
CA PHE A 83 0.67 9.30 -13.96
C PHE A 83 1.26 9.82 -12.64
N ALA A 84 2.08 10.87 -12.67
CA ALA A 84 2.62 11.51 -11.48
C ALA A 84 1.52 12.21 -10.67
N ALA A 85 0.53 12.83 -11.31
CA ALA A 85 -0.65 13.38 -10.65
C ALA A 85 -1.52 12.27 -10.02
N LEU A 86 -1.72 11.15 -10.71
CA LEU A 86 -2.41 9.97 -10.14
C LEU A 86 -1.65 9.41 -8.93
N ALA A 87 -0.32 9.28 -9.02
CA ALA A 87 0.52 8.87 -7.90
C ALA A 87 0.40 9.86 -6.72
N ALA A 88 0.48 11.17 -6.98
CA ALA A 88 0.36 12.21 -5.96
C ALA A 88 -1.02 12.23 -5.30
N TRP A 89 -2.10 11.99 -6.05
CA TRP A 89 -3.43 11.80 -5.47
C TRP A 89 -3.44 10.62 -4.49
N ARG A 90 -2.93 9.45 -4.88
CA ARG A 90 -2.90 8.24 -4.06
C ARG A 90 -1.99 8.37 -2.84
N VAL A 91 -0.80 8.96 -2.99
CA VAL A 91 0.10 9.32 -1.88
C VAL A 91 -0.56 10.35 -0.96
N GLY A 92 -1.30 11.32 -1.51
CA GLY A 92 -2.09 12.30 -0.76
C GLY A 92 -3.14 11.66 0.14
N LEU A 93 -3.96 10.73 -0.40
CA LEU A 93 -4.93 9.96 0.40
C LEU A 93 -4.26 9.23 1.57
N LYS A 94 -3.09 8.63 1.33
CA LYS A 94 -2.28 7.94 2.36
C LYS A 94 -1.64 8.89 3.35
N LEU A 95 -1.44 10.16 2.99
CA LEU A 95 -1.06 11.27 3.89
C LEU A 95 -2.28 12.04 4.43
N GLN A 96 -3.47 11.42 4.43
CA GLN A 96 -4.69 11.97 5.01
C GLN A 96 -5.13 13.30 4.33
N LYS A 97 -4.96 13.40 3.01
CA LYS A 97 -5.39 14.52 2.17
C LYS A 97 -6.54 14.14 1.27
N ASP A 98 -7.49 15.05 1.08
CA ASP A 98 -8.60 14.86 0.13
C ASP A 98 -8.13 14.88 -1.32
N ALA A 99 -8.90 14.26 -2.22
CA ALA A 99 -8.58 14.14 -3.64
C ALA A 99 -8.24 15.48 -4.32
N VAL A 100 -8.90 16.57 -3.91
CA VAL A 100 -8.71 17.93 -4.43
C VAL A 100 -7.27 18.43 -4.31
N TRP A 101 -6.48 17.91 -3.34
CA TRP A 101 -5.06 18.26 -3.18
C TRP A 101 -4.19 17.92 -4.40
N VAL A 102 -4.64 17.06 -5.32
CA VAL A 102 -3.93 16.82 -6.58
C VAL A 102 -3.83 18.08 -7.45
N ILE A 103 -4.78 19.02 -7.33
CA ILE A 103 -4.73 20.29 -8.07
C ILE A 103 -3.52 21.12 -7.62
N LEU A 104 -3.24 21.16 -6.31
CA LEU A 104 -2.04 21.82 -5.79
C LEU A 104 -0.76 21.12 -6.26
N TYR A 105 -0.76 19.79 -6.40
CA TYR A 105 0.38 19.06 -6.98
C TYR A 105 0.64 19.46 -8.44
N VAL A 106 -0.40 19.52 -9.27
CA VAL A 106 -0.29 19.85 -10.70
C VAL A 106 0.18 21.29 -10.91
N LEU A 107 -0.32 22.24 -10.11
CA LEU A 107 0.02 23.66 -10.26
C LEU A 107 1.31 24.07 -9.53
N LEU A 108 1.55 23.54 -8.33
CA LEU A 108 2.70 23.88 -7.47
C LEU A 108 3.26 22.62 -6.75
N SER A 109 3.76 21.65 -7.52
CA SER A 109 4.30 20.37 -7.01
C SER A 109 5.29 20.52 -5.85
N LEU A 110 6.19 21.51 -5.89
CA LEU A 110 7.15 21.77 -4.82
C LEU A 110 6.48 22.18 -3.49
N VAL A 111 5.42 22.99 -3.55
CA VAL A 111 4.63 23.40 -2.38
C VAL A 111 3.86 22.20 -1.84
N TRP A 112 3.28 21.38 -2.73
CA TRP A 112 2.62 20.13 -2.34
C TRP A 112 3.59 19.19 -1.61
N TYR A 113 4.81 19.01 -2.13
CA TYR A 113 5.83 18.20 -1.47
C TYR A 113 6.23 18.79 -0.10
N GLY A 114 6.44 20.10 0.00
CA GLY A 114 6.84 20.77 1.24
C GLY A 114 5.79 20.63 2.35
N ILE A 115 4.51 20.84 2.03
CA ILE A 115 3.41 20.64 3.00
C ILE A 115 3.39 19.18 3.45
N ASN A 116 3.35 18.22 2.52
CA ASN A 116 3.26 16.80 2.85
C ASN A 116 4.49 16.26 3.60
N ALA A 117 5.68 16.84 3.37
CA ALA A 117 6.91 16.54 4.10
C ALA A 117 6.85 16.94 5.58
N PHE A 118 6.43 18.16 5.91
CA PHE A 118 6.58 18.72 7.27
C PHE A 118 5.29 18.82 8.08
N ASP A 119 4.12 18.68 7.46
CA ASP A 119 2.83 18.64 8.16
C ASP A 119 2.73 17.44 9.14
N LYS A 120 1.81 17.54 10.11
CA LYS A 120 1.51 16.53 11.13
C LYS A 120 0.82 15.27 10.58
N SER A 121 0.34 15.28 9.34
CA SER A 121 -0.15 14.09 8.62
C SER A 121 0.76 12.87 8.80
N ARG A 122 0.14 11.72 9.08
CA ARG A 122 0.76 10.42 9.22
C ARG A 122 0.42 9.54 8.03
N TRP A 123 1.29 8.60 7.72
CA TRP A 123 1.03 7.61 6.68
C TRP A 123 -0.04 6.62 7.16
N ASN A 124 -1.11 6.50 6.39
CA ASN A 124 -2.17 5.53 6.59
C ASN A 124 -2.03 4.41 5.54
N PRO A 125 -1.51 3.23 5.90
CA PRO A 125 -1.42 2.11 4.98
C PRO A 125 -2.77 1.46 4.67
N ASN A 126 -3.83 1.76 5.43
CA ASN A 126 -5.16 1.13 5.31
C ASN A 126 -6.08 1.85 4.30
N VAL A 127 -5.53 2.72 3.44
CA VAL A 127 -6.30 3.32 2.34
C VAL A 127 -6.66 2.23 1.33
N ALA A 128 -7.95 2.11 0.99
CA ALA A 128 -8.45 1.13 0.03
C ALA A 128 -7.64 1.19 -1.29
N PRO A 129 -7.26 0.04 -1.89
CA PRO A 129 -6.44 0.00 -3.10
C PRO A 129 -6.96 0.87 -4.25
N ALA A 130 -6.07 1.30 -5.15
CA ALA A 130 -6.49 2.02 -6.34
C ALA A 130 -7.32 1.08 -7.27
N PRO A 131 -8.31 1.60 -8.02
CA PRO A 131 -9.10 0.77 -8.94
C PRO A 131 -8.27 0.02 -9.99
N TRP A 132 -7.12 0.58 -10.38
CA TRP A 132 -6.17 -0.01 -11.32
C TRP A 132 -5.11 -0.91 -10.66
N ALA A 133 -5.06 -1.05 -9.33
CA ALA A 133 -4.01 -1.83 -8.66
C ALA A 133 -4.03 -3.33 -9.00
N GLY A 134 -5.17 -3.86 -9.47
CA GLY A 134 -5.28 -5.21 -10.03
C GLY A 134 -4.76 -5.38 -11.47
N ASN A 135 -4.57 -4.27 -12.21
CA ASN A 135 -4.13 -4.29 -13.61
C ASN A 135 -2.62 -4.55 -13.68
N GLY A 136 -2.19 -5.48 -14.55
CA GLY A 136 -0.78 -5.89 -14.67
C GLY A 136 0.17 -4.89 -15.33
N PHE A 137 -0.34 -3.80 -15.90
CA PHE A 137 0.45 -2.72 -16.52
C PHE A 137 0.48 -1.46 -15.64
N LEU A 138 -0.69 -1.05 -15.12
CA LEU A 138 -0.82 0.15 -14.26
C LEU A 138 -0.45 -0.14 -12.81
N GLY A 139 -0.80 -1.30 -12.27
CA GLY A 139 -0.35 -1.77 -10.96
C GLY A 139 0.98 -2.53 -11.06
N ASP A 140 1.61 -2.78 -9.91
CA ASP A 140 2.85 -3.55 -9.81
C ASP A 140 2.76 -4.56 -8.67
N LYS A 141 3.28 -5.76 -8.92
CA LYS A 141 3.29 -6.91 -8.00
C LYS A 141 4.69 -7.25 -7.51
N THR A 142 5.73 -6.55 -7.98
CA THR A 142 7.12 -6.79 -7.56
C THR A 142 7.36 -6.25 -6.16
N VAL A 143 7.97 -7.04 -5.28
CA VAL A 143 8.44 -6.56 -3.97
C VAL A 143 9.80 -5.90 -4.17
N TRP A 144 9.96 -4.67 -3.68
CA TRP A 144 11.25 -3.97 -3.68
C TRP A 144 11.76 -3.89 -2.25
N GLN A 145 12.97 -4.36 -1.99
CA GLN A 145 13.58 -4.36 -0.65
C GLN A 145 13.51 -2.96 -0.02
N GLY A 146 13.02 -2.86 1.22
CA GLY A 146 12.90 -1.59 1.92
C GLY A 146 11.93 -0.57 1.32
N ILE A 147 11.01 -0.97 0.42
CA ILE A 147 9.84 -0.16 0.08
C ILE A 147 8.60 -0.93 0.53
N PRO A 148 7.76 -0.37 1.42
CA PRO A 148 6.56 -1.06 1.89
C PRO A 148 5.63 -1.46 0.75
N VAL A 149 5.14 -2.70 0.82
CA VAL A 149 4.14 -3.24 -0.11
C VAL A 149 2.83 -2.48 0.11
N GLN A 150 2.22 -2.02 -0.98
CA GLN A 150 0.93 -1.32 -0.90
C GLN A 150 -0.24 -2.32 -0.91
N PRO A 151 -1.40 -1.95 -0.35
CA PRO A 151 -2.59 -2.78 -0.42
C PRO A 151 -2.98 -3.10 -1.87
N THR A 152 -3.05 -4.39 -2.19
CA THR A 152 -3.56 -4.90 -3.48
C THR A 152 -4.99 -5.39 -3.28
N PRO A 153 -5.91 -5.22 -4.24
CA PRO A 153 -7.23 -5.83 -4.15
C PRO A 153 -7.12 -7.34 -3.96
N ALA A 154 -7.90 -7.92 -3.03
CA ALA A 154 -8.10 -9.35 -3.01
C ALA A 154 -8.68 -9.79 -4.36
N ALA A 155 -8.13 -10.85 -4.96
CA ALA A 155 -8.62 -11.33 -6.23
C ALA A 155 -10.09 -11.75 -6.09
N ALA A 156 -10.96 -11.20 -6.94
CA ALA A 156 -12.33 -11.68 -7.03
C ALA A 156 -12.32 -13.16 -7.45
N PRO A 157 -13.22 -14.01 -6.91
CA PRO A 157 -13.30 -15.41 -7.31
C PRO A 157 -13.85 -15.54 -8.73
N GLY A 158 -12.98 -15.42 -9.74
CA GLY A 158 -13.35 -15.48 -11.15
C GLY A 158 -12.14 -15.52 -12.08
N TYR A 159 -11.99 -16.67 -12.77
CA TYR A 159 -10.99 -16.99 -13.80
C TYR A 159 -9.51 -16.92 -13.36
N GLY A 160 -8.89 -18.10 -13.30
CA GLY A 160 -7.51 -18.26 -12.87
C GLY A 160 -6.49 -17.63 -13.81
N ALA A 161 -5.51 -16.94 -13.21
CA ALA A 161 -4.26 -16.56 -13.86
C ALA A 161 -3.13 -17.47 -13.33
N PRO A 162 -2.13 -17.84 -14.15
CA PRO A 162 -1.09 -18.78 -13.75
C PRO A 162 -0.20 -18.18 -12.65
N GLN A 163 0.10 -18.98 -11.61
CA GLN A 163 1.11 -18.65 -10.62
C GLN A 163 2.52 -18.73 -11.23
N GLN A 164 3.15 -17.57 -11.46
CA GLN A 164 4.60 -17.45 -11.63
C GLN A 164 5.19 -17.13 -10.26
N GLY A 165 5.77 -18.14 -9.61
CA GLY A 165 6.26 -18.03 -8.24
C GLY A 165 7.70 -17.52 -8.15
N TYR A 166 7.95 -16.69 -7.14
CA TYR A 166 9.22 -16.68 -6.39
C TYR A 166 8.85 -16.65 -4.91
N GLY A 167 8.67 -17.84 -4.32
CA GLY A 167 8.42 -17.99 -2.90
C GLY A 167 9.71 -17.84 -2.11
N ALA A 168 9.73 -16.96 -1.11
CA ALA A 168 10.80 -16.92 -0.12
C ALA A 168 10.53 -17.99 0.96
N PRO A 169 11.56 -18.73 1.43
CA PRO A 169 11.38 -19.70 2.51
C PRO A 169 11.15 -18.99 3.85
N GLN A 170 10.06 -19.33 4.55
CA GLN A 170 9.98 -19.08 5.98
C GLN A 170 10.74 -20.19 6.71
N GLN A 171 11.82 -19.84 7.40
CA GLN A 171 12.39 -20.73 8.42
C GLN A 171 11.55 -20.64 9.69
N GLY A 172 11.16 -21.80 10.21
CA GLY A 172 10.37 -21.91 11.43
C GLY A 172 11.18 -22.32 12.65
N TYR A 173 10.56 -22.20 13.82
CA TYR A 173 10.77 -23.08 14.95
C TYR A 173 9.44 -23.79 15.21
N GLY A 174 9.46 -25.12 15.34
CA GLY A 174 8.24 -25.93 15.28
C GLY A 174 8.05 -26.87 16.47
N ALA A 175 6.94 -27.61 16.43
CA ALA A 175 6.74 -28.86 17.16
C ALA A 175 5.80 -29.76 16.32
N PRO A 176 6.07 -31.06 16.15
CA PRO A 176 5.22 -31.94 15.37
C PRO A 176 4.05 -32.49 16.20
N GLN A 177 2.87 -32.56 15.59
CA GLN A 177 1.73 -33.35 16.06
C GLN A 177 1.38 -34.36 14.97
N GLN A 178 1.47 -35.66 15.28
CA GLN A 178 1.02 -36.72 14.38
C GLN A 178 -0.49 -36.94 14.53
N GLY A 179 -1.19 -37.14 13.41
CA GLY A 179 -2.60 -37.55 13.41
C GLY A 179 -2.95 -38.20 12.08
N TYR A 180 -3.18 -39.52 12.10
CA TYR A 180 -3.63 -40.28 10.92
C TYR A 180 -5.09 -39.97 10.58
N GLY A 181 -5.39 -39.66 9.32
CA GLY A 181 -6.75 -39.51 8.80
C GLY A 181 -6.79 -39.65 7.28
N ALA A 182 -7.60 -40.59 6.77
CA ALA A 182 -7.65 -40.95 5.36
C ALA A 182 -8.54 -40.00 4.52
N PRO A 183 -8.31 -39.86 3.19
CA PRO A 183 -9.05 -38.95 2.34
C PRO A 183 -10.44 -39.49 1.95
N GLN A 184 -11.44 -38.61 1.91
CA GLN A 184 -12.78 -38.87 1.33
C GLN A 184 -12.93 -38.06 0.04
N GLN A 185 -13.11 -38.72 -1.10
CA GLN A 185 -13.54 -38.09 -2.34
C GLN A 185 -15.07 -38.18 -2.46
N GLY A 186 -15.71 -37.11 -2.90
CA GLY A 186 -17.14 -37.07 -3.19
C GLY A 186 -17.48 -35.94 -4.17
N TYR A 187 -17.30 -36.20 -5.47
CA TYR A 187 -17.75 -35.28 -6.53
C TYR A 187 -19.23 -35.53 -6.83
N ALA A 188 -20.07 -34.49 -6.71
CA ALA A 188 -21.44 -34.48 -7.21
C ALA A 188 -21.55 -33.45 -8.37
N PRO A 189 -22.10 -33.81 -9.53
CA PRO A 189 -22.23 -32.89 -10.66
C PRO A 189 -23.42 -31.91 -10.50
N PRO A 190 -23.29 -30.65 -10.95
CA PRO A 190 -24.39 -29.67 -10.89
C PRO A 190 -25.44 -29.89 -11.98
N ALA A 191 -26.72 -29.64 -11.63
CA ALA A 191 -27.85 -29.71 -12.57
C ALA A 191 -27.95 -28.44 -13.44
N GLN A 192 -28.31 -28.60 -14.72
CA GLN A 192 -28.57 -27.50 -15.66
C GLN A 192 -30.04 -27.05 -15.64
N PRO A 193 -30.34 -25.74 -15.59
CA PRO A 193 -31.67 -25.21 -15.89
C PRO A 193 -31.94 -25.18 -17.40
N GLY A 194 -33.10 -25.69 -17.83
CA GLY A 194 -33.52 -25.71 -19.24
C GLY A 194 -34.16 -24.40 -19.72
N TYR A 195 -34.04 -24.14 -21.03
CA TYR A 195 -34.65 -23.00 -21.73
C TYR A 195 -36.15 -23.20 -22.02
N ALA A 196 -36.93 -22.11 -21.98
CA ALA A 196 -38.27 -22.01 -22.56
C ALA A 196 -38.42 -20.69 -23.35
N PRO A 197 -39.18 -20.65 -24.46
CA PRO A 197 -39.16 -19.56 -25.45
C PRO A 197 -40.05 -18.34 -25.11
N PRO A 198 -39.85 -17.18 -25.76
CA PRO A 198 -40.53 -15.91 -25.45
C PRO A 198 -41.88 -15.72 -26.16
N ALA A 199 -42.72 -14.84 -25.61
CA ALA A 199 -43.95 -14.33 -26.25
C ALA A 199 -43.99 -12.79 -26.25
N GLN A 200 -44.55 -12.19 -27.30
CA GLN A 200 -44.78 -10.73 -27.45
C GLN A 200 -46.31 -10.41 -27.49
N PRO A 201 -46.80 -9.21 -27.87
CA PRO A 201 -47.31 -8.23 -26.90
C PRO A 201 -48.81 -7.90 -27.06
N GLY A 202 -49.44 -7.30 -26.03
CA GLY A 202 -50.85 -6.89 -26.04
C GLY A 202 -51.06 -5.45 -25.50
N TYR A 203 -52.00 -4.72 -26.10
CA TYR A 203 -52.25 -3.28 -25.89
C TYR A 203 -53.08 -2.94 -24.63
N ALA A 204 -52.97 -1.68 -24.15
CA ALA A 204 -53.64 -1.10 -22.98
C ALA A 204 -55.12 -0.68 -23.22
N PRO A 205 -55.89 -0.24 -22.19
CA PRO A 205 -55.96 1.21 -21.86
C PRO A 205 -56.15 1.57 -20.35
N PRO A 206 -56.11 2.88 -19.95
CA PRO A 206 -55.99 3.33 -18.54
C PRO A 206 -57.15 4.19 -17.96
N ALA A 207 -57.25 4.28 -16.62
CA ALA A 207 -57.91 5.33 -15.80
C ALA A 207 -57.75 4.97 -14.29
N ALA A 208 -57.89 5.81 -13.25
CA ALA A 208 -57.78 7.28 -13.00
C ALA A 208 -57.83 7.49 -11.44
N PRO A 209 -57.52 8.67 -10.86
CA PRO A 209 -56.95 8.74 -9.49
C PRO A 209 -57.91 9.14 -8.34
N GLN A 210 -57.55 8.71 -7.12
CA GLN A 210 -57.94 9.20 -5.77
C GLN A 210 -57.10 8.42 -4.71
N GLN A 211 -56.76 8.91 -3.50
CA GLN A 211 -56.81 10.26 -2.89
C GLN A 211 -55.82 10.34 -1.68
N ALA A 212 -55.67 11.52 -1.06
CA ALA A 212 -55.02 11.78 0.25
C ALA A 212 -55.81 12.92 0.96
N PRO A 213 -55.59 13.29 2.25
CA PRO A 213 -54.67 12.75 3.27
C PRO A 213 -55.34 12.40 4.64
N GLY A 214 -54.59 11.75 5.55
CA GLY A 214 -55.02 11.52 6.94
C GLY A 214 -53.87 11.18 7.90
N VAL A 215 -53.88 11.78 9.09
CA VAL A 215 -52.86 11.65 10.17
C VAL A 215 -53.49 10.95 11.40
N PRO A 216 -52.73 10.60 12.47
CA PRO A 216 -51.62 9.63 12.57
C PRO A 216 -51.92 8.57 13.67
N PRO A 217 -51.01 7.62 13.96
CA PRO A 217 -51.02 6.94 15.27
C PRO A 217 -49.71 7.07 16.08
N THR A 218 -49.87 7.59 17.31
CA THR A 218 -49.25 7.17 18.59
C THR A 218 -47.78 6.71 18.67
N ALA A 219 -47.05 7.32 19.60
CA ALA A 219 -45.71 6.97 20.07
C ALA A 219 -45.67 5.71 20.98
N PRO A 220 -44.53 5.36 21.61
CA PRO A 220 -43.20 5.13 21.03
C PRO A 220 -42.74 3.68 21.25
N GLN A 221 -42.04 3.07 20.28
CA GLN A 221 -41.46 1.73 20.48
C GLN A 221 -40.16 1.78 21.29
N VAL A 222 -40.02 0.80 22.20
CA VAL A 222 -38.93 0.68 23.18
C VAL A 222 -37.61 0.33 22.47
N PRO A 223 -36.47 0.98 22.79
CA PRO A 223 -35.17 0.59 22.25
C PRO A 223 -34.76 -0.84 22.70
N PRO A 224 -34.12 -1.64 21.83
CA PRO A 224 -33.53 -2.92 22.24
C PRO A 224 -32.46 -2.73 23.33
N ALA A 225 -32.45 -3.63 24.31
CA ALA A 225 -31.48 -3.58 25.40
C ALA A 225 -30.04 -3.75 24.90
N ALA A 226 -29.14 -2.87 25.33
CA ALA A 226 -27.71 -3.00 25.06
C ALA A 226 -27.11 -4.19 25.85
N PRO A 227 -26.18 -4.97 25.26
CA PRO A 227 -25.46 -6.01 26.01
C PRO A 227 -24.64 -5.40 27.15
N GLN A 228 -25.10 -5.59 28.39
CA GLN A 228 -24.33 -5.23 29.58
C GLN A 228 -23.27 -6.30 29.86
N VAL A 229 -22.10 -6.14 29.24
CA VAL A 229 -20.88 -6.85 29.66
C VAL A 229 -19.89 -5.79 30.17
N PRO A 230 -19.68 -5.65 31.50
CA PRO A 230 -18.67 -4.75 32.03
C PRO A 230 -17.28 -5.14 31.51
N PRO A 231 -16.40 -4.17 31.19
CA PRO A 231 -15.01 -4.49 30.87
C PRO A 231 -14.35 -5.24 32.03
N ALA A 232 -13.62 -6.32 31.72
CA ALA A 232 -12.79 -6.99 32.70
C ALA A 232 -11.74 -6.01 33.25
N ALA A 233 -11.50 -6.08 34.56
CA ALA A 233 -10.51 -5.22 35.22
C ALA A 233 -9.12 -5.41 34.59
N PRO A 234 -8.27 -4.35 34.54
CA PRO A 234 -6.92 -4.47 34.01
C PRO A 234 -6.14 -5.58 34.72
N GLN A 235 -5.65 -6.56 33.97
CA GLN A 235 -4.82 -7.61 34.53
C GLN A 235 -3.48 -7.01 35.00
N VAL A 236 -3.08 -7.37 36.22
CA VAL A 236 -1.81 -6.92 36.80
C VAL A 236 -0.67 -7.50 35.94
N PRO A 237 0.32 -6.70 35.51
CA PRO A 237 1.47 -7.21 34.76
C PRO A 237 2.19 -8.34 35.53
N PRO A 238 2.65 -9.40 34.86
CA PRO A 238 3.49 -10.41 35.49
C PRO A 238 4.73 -9.78 36.12
N ALA A 239 5.17 -10.31 37.26
CA ALA A 239 6.40 -9.86 37.91
C ALA A 239 7.60 -10.00 36.95
N PRO A 240 8.57 -9.05 36.97
CA PRO A 240 9.76 -9.16 36.14
C PRO A 240 10.54 -10.44 36.48
N PRO A 241 11.19 -11.10 35.50
CA PRO A 241 12.00 -12.28 35.76
C PRO A 241 13.07 -12.03 36.82
N ALA A 242 13.30 -13.01 37.69
CA ALA A 242 14.41 -12.96 38.64
C ALA A 242 15.74 -12.76 37.90
N ALA A 243 16.62 -11.93 38.47
CA ALA A 243 17.92 -11.66 37.88
C ALA A 243 18.72 -12.96 37.68
N PRO A 244 19.47 -13.10 36.57
CA PRO A 244 20.28 -14.29 36.34
C PRO A 244 21.32 -14.47 37.47
N PRO A 245 21.64 -15.71 37.87
CA PRO A 245 22.68 -15.97 38.88
C PRO A 245 24.00 -15.29 38.49
N ALA A 246 24.73 -14.81 39.50
CA ALA A 246 26.05 -14.21 39.29
C ALA A 246 26.99 -15.18 38.54
N ALA A 247 27.74 -14.64 37.58
CA ALA A 247 28.66 -15.44 36.78
C ALA A 247 29.71 -16.14 37.70
N PRO A 248 30.10 -17.40 37.40
CA PRO A 248 31.18 -18.05 38.11
C PRO A 248 32.47 -17.22 38.08
N PRO A 249 33.29 -17.24 39.15
CA PRO A 249 34.58 -16.55 39.14
C PRO A 249 35.46 -17.08 38.00
N ALA A 250 36.22 -16.19 37.37
CA ALA A 250 37.09 -16.54 36.25
C ALA A 250 38.14 -17.60 36.67
N PRO A 251 38.48 -18.56 35.78
CA PRO A 251 39.52 -19.54 36.07
C PRO A 251 40.88 -18.85 36.30
N PRO A 252 41.77 -19.43 37.14
CA PRO A 252 43.10 -18.87 37.36
C PRO A 252 43.87 -18.71 36.05
N ALA A 253 44.66 -17.63 35.95
CA ALA A 253 45.53 -17.41 34.81
C ALA A 253 46.53 -18.57 34.65
N ALA A 254 46.77 -18.99 33.42
CA ALA A 254 47.72 -20.06 33.12
C ALA A 254 49.14 -19.66 33.57
N PRO A 255 49.96 -20.59 34.10
CA PRO A 255 51.33 -20.29 34.49
C PRO A 255 52.15 -19.76 33.31
N SER A 256 52.78 -18.60 33.50
CA SER A 256 53.88 -18.16 32.64
C SER A 256 55.15 -18.94 33.00
N ASP A 257 55.82 -19.46 31.98
CA ASP A 257 57.10 -20.20 31.98
C ASP A 257 57.01 -21.75 32.09
N PRO A 258 57.40 -22.51 31.04
CA PRO A 258 57.40 -23.98 31.04
C PRO A 258 58.50 -24.67 31.85
N ASN A 259 59.45 -23.94 32.46
CA ASN A 259 60.73 -24.52 32.90
C ASN A 259 60.97 -24.65 34.42
N GLN A 260 59.94 -24.50 35.27
CA GLN A 260 60.13 -24.63 36.72
C GLN A 260 59.83 -26.06 37.23
N PRO A 261 60.83 -26.81 37.75
CA PRO A 261 60.61 -28.12 38.35
C PRO A 261 59.90 -28.00 39.72
N PRO A 262 59.10 -29.01 40.13
CA PRO A 262 58.29 -28.96 41.35
C PRO A 262 59.11 -29.07 42.63
N ALA A 263 58.59 -28.44 43.69
CA ALA A 263 58.99 -28.57 45.09
C ALA A 263 57.76 -28.94 45.94
#